data_AF-A0A931M4K0-F1
#
_entry.id   AF-A0A931M4K0-F1
#
_cell.length_a   1.000
_cell.length_b   1.000
_cell.length_c   1.000
_cell.angle_alpha   90.00
_cell.angle_beta   90.00
_cell.angle_gamma   90.00
#
_symmetry.space_group_name_H-M   'P 1'
#
loop_
_entity.id
_entity.type
_entity.pdbx_description
1 polymer ?
#
loop_
_entity_poly.entity_id
_entity_poly.type
_entity_poly.pdbx_seq_one_letter_code
_entity_poly.pdbx_strand_id
1 'polypeptide(L)'
;MNPLLVIQPEVAAALKNNQPVVALESTIISHGMPYPKNVETAMIVEDAVRKEGAIPATIAIKDGKCLVGLSNDELEFFGTEKDVWKVSLRDMPYVISKEIPGATTVATTMRIASMAGIKIFATGGTGGVHRGAENTMDISADLTEMAKTNVAVIAAGVKSILDIELTLEYLETMGIPVITFGQDEFPSFYSSKSGIKSPMRVDSAKEIANLLNTKWKLGLNGSVLIANPVPADQEVPADAMEVYIQEALAAAGKANIKGKEVTPFLLKYIAEHTHGESLEANIALVINNAKLAARIAGEMN
;
A
#
# COMPACT_ATOMS: atom_id res chain seq x y z
N MET A 1 25.88 0.44 -3.94
CA MET A 1 24.70 0.57 -3.05
C MET A 1 24.48 2.05 -2.80
N ASN A 2 23.24 2.55 -2.80
CA ASN A 2 22.98 3.98 -2.59
C ASN A 2 23.36 4.38 -1.14
N PRO A 3 24.14 5.46 -0.91
CA PRO A 3 24.62 5.84 0.43
C PRO A 3 23.53 6.26 1.42
N LEU A 4 22.31 6.50 0.93
CA LEU A 4 21.13 6.82 1.73
C LEU A 4 20.34 5.57 2.15
N LEU A 5 20.68 4.39 1.64
CA LEU A 5 19.94 3.16 1.90
C LEU A 5 20.62 2.36 3.03
N VAL A 6 19.84 1.99 4.04
CA VAL A 6 20.24 1.07 5.11
C VAL A 6 19.31 -0.13 5.04
N ILE A 7 19.87 -1.31 4.76
CA ILE A 7 19.13 -2.56 4.65
C ILE A 7 19.44 -3.41 5.88
N GLN A 8 18.41 -3.86 6.59
CA GLN A 8 18.57 -4.77 7.73
C GLN A 8 19.30 -6.06 7.30
N PRO A 9 20.16 -6.65 8.15
CA PRO A 9 20.98 -7.81 7.78
C PRO A 9 20.19 -9.00 7.23
N GLU A 10 19.01 -9.27 7.79
CA GLU A 10 18.13 -10.36 7.33
C GLU A 10 17.66 -10.12 5.89
N VAL A 11 17.19 -8.91 5.58
CA VAL A 11 16.75 -8.53 4.23
C VAL A 11 17.91 -8.55 3.25
N ALA A 12 19.08 -8.02 3.65
CA ALA A 12 20.28 -8.03 2.81
C ALA A 12 20.75 -9.46 2.49
N ALA A 13 20.69 -10.38 3.45
CA ALA A 13 21.01 -11.78 3.26
C ALA A 13 20.00 -12.46 2.32
N ALA A 14 18.71 -12.21 2.51
CA ALA A 14 17.64 -12.73 1.66
C ALA A 14 17.82 -12.31 0.20
N LEU A 15 18.06 -11.02 -0.05
CA LEU A 15 18.33 -10.49 -1.39
C LEU A 15 19.57 -11.12 -2.02
N LYS A 16 20.66 -11.28 -1.25
CA LYS A 16 21.90 -11.90 -1.75
C LYS A 16 21.70 -13.38 -2.14
N ASN A 17 20.81 -14.08 -1.43
CA ASN A 17 20.54 -15.50 -1.63
C ASN A 17 19.35 -15.76 -2.58
N ASN A 18 18.81 -14.73 -3.25
CA ASN A 18 17.59 -14.80 -4.06
C ASN A 18 16.41 -15.44 -3.30
N GLN A 19 16.29 -15.12 -2.01
CA GLN A 19 15.13 -15.51 -1.22
C GLN A 19 14.01 -14.47 -1.41
N PRO A 20 12.74 -14.89 -1.35
CA PRO A 20 11.61 -13.98 -1.53
C PRO A 20 11.57 -12.91 -0.44
N VAL A 21 11.46 -11.64 -0.85
CA VAL A 21 11.33 -10.48 0.04
C VAL A 21 10.07 -9.71 -0.33
N VAL A 22 9.29 -9.32 0.68
CA VAL A 22 8.09 -8.49 0.53
C VAL A 22 8.29 -7.17 1.26
N ALA A 23 8.27 -6.06 0.52
CA ALA A 23 8.25 -4.74 1.11
C ALA A 23 6.91 -4.46 1.80
N LEU A 24 6.93 -3.66 2.87
CA LEU A 24 5.76 -3.16 3.60
C LEU A 24 5.93 -1.66 3.87
N GLU A 25 4.84 -0.89 3.89
CA GLU A 25 4.89 0.56 4.15
C GLU A 25 4.79 0.91 5.64
N SER A 26 5.20 2.12 6.01
CA SER A 26 5.09 2.62 7.39
C SER A 26 3.99 3.67 7.59
N THR A 27 3.38 4.25 6.54
CA THR A 27 2.26 5.21 6.72
C THR A 27 1.08 4.57 7.43
N ILE A 28 0.81 3.28 7.18
CA ILE A 28 -0.24 2.55 7.89
C ILE A 28 0.00 2.48 9.40
N ILE A 29 1.27 2.51 9.83
CA ILE A 29 1.69 2.45 11.23
C ILE A 29 1.50 3.81 11.90
N SER A 30 2.06 4.87 11.32
CA SER A 30 2.07 6.19 11.98
C SER A 30 0.79 7.02 11.74
N HIS A 31 0.11 6.83 10.61
CA HIS A 31 -1.03 7.68 10.20
C HIS A 31 -2.29 6.90 9.82
N GLY A 32 -2.21 5.57 9.75
CA GLY A 32 -3.33 4.71 9.30
C GLY A 32 -4.11 4.05 10.43
N MET A 33 -3.49 3.82 11.59
CA MET A 33 -4.09 3.09 12.72
C MET A 33 -3.66 3.72 14.05
N PRO A 34 -4.51 3.65 15.10
CA PRO A 34 -4.15 4.14 16.43
C PRO A 34 -3.22 3.16 17.16
N TYR A 35 -2.41 3.68 18.09
CA TYR A 35 -1.64 2.87 19.04
C TYR A 35 -2.55 2.22 20.10
N PRO A 36 -2.29 0.96 20.53
CA PRO A 36 -1.20 0.05 20.13
C PRO A 36 -1.47 -0.75 18.85
N LYS A 37 -2.67 -0.61 18.27
CA LYS A 37 -3.13 -1.46 17.17
C LYS A 37 -2.27 -1.34 15.92
N ASN A 38 -1.70 -0.18 15.66
CA ASN A 38 -0.75 0.05 14.58
C ASN A 38 0.49 -0.87 14.64
N VAL A 39 1.18 -0.93 15.79
CA VAL A 39 2.37 -1.78 15.98
C VAL A 39 1.99 -3.25 15.97
N GLU A 40 0.92 -3.62 16.68
CA GLU A 40 0.40 -5.00 16.69
C GLU A 40 0.12 -5.48 15.27
N THR A 41 -0.55 -4.64 14.47
CA THR A 41 -0.89 -4.98 13.08
C THR A 41 0.36 -5.09 12.23
N ALA A 42 1.33 -4.18 12.37
CA ALA A 42 2.60 -4.27 11.64
C ALA A 42 3.31 -5.60 11.92
N MET A 43 3.40 -6.01 13.19
CA MET A 43 4.01 -7.28 13.59
C MET A 43 3.24 -8.49 13.04
N ILE A 44 1.90 -8.48 13.09
CA ILE A 44 1.06 -9.55 12.53
C ILE A 44 1.26 -9.67 11.02
N VAL A 45 1.39 -8.54 10.32
CA VAL A 45 1.64 -8.50 8.88
C VAL A 45 3.03 -9.05 8.55
N GLU A 46 4.07 -8.67 9.29
CA GLU A 46 5.41 -9.26 9.13
C GLU A 46 5.40 -10.77 9.36
N ASP A 47 4.72 -11.24 10.40
CA ASP A 47 4.55 -12.67 10.69
C ASP A 47 3.77 -13.41 9.59
N ALA A 48 2.75 -12.78 9.00
CA ALA A 48 2.02 -13.34 7.87
C ALA A 48 2.91 -13.56 6.64
N VAL A 49 3.81 -12.62 6.34
CA VAL A 49 4.83 -12.79 5.28
C VAL A 49 5.76 -13.96 5.59
N ARG A 50 6.25 -14.04 6.84
CA ARG A 50 7.16 -15.11 7.29
C ARG A 50 6.53 -16.49 7.21
N LYS A 51 5.27 -16.63 7.63
CA LYS A 51 4.52 -17.90 7.58
C LYS A 51 4.32 -18.43 6.17
N GLU A 52 4.31 -17.55 5.17
CA GLU A 52 4.23 -17.90 3.75
C GLU A 52 5.61 -18.09 3.10
N GLY A 53 6.70 -18.07 3.90
CA GLY A 53 8.05 -18.40 3.46
C GLY A 53 8.86 -17.24 2.87
N ALA A 54 8.40 -16.00 3.02
CA ALA A 54 9.11 -14.80 2.57
C ALA A 54 9.66 -13.97 3.74
N ILE A 55 10.60 -13.07 3.43
CA ILE A 55 11.18 -12.15 4.41
C ILE A 55 10.49 -10.77 4.31
N PRO A 56 9.88 -10.26 5.38
CA PRO A 56 9.29 -8.93 5.38
C PRO A 56 10.36 -7.85 5.44
N ALA A 57 10.11 -6.75 4.76
CA ALA A 57 10.94 -5.56 4.77
C ALA A 57 10.06 -4.32 4.94
N THR A 58 9.68 -4.00 6.18
CA THR A 58 9.01 -2.72 6.49
C THR A 58 9.96 -1.56 6.20
N ILE A 59 9.47 -0.54 5.48
CA ILE A 59 10.29 0.56 4.98
C ILE A 59 9.86 1.87 5.63
N ALA A 60 10.84 2.63 6.12
CA ALA A 60 10.65 3.96 6.71
C ALA A 60 11.86 4.87 6.46
N ILE A 61 11.79 6.12 6.92
CA ILE A 61 12.91 7.07 6.88
C ILE A 61 13.22 7.51 8.31
N LYS A 62 14.48 7.40 8.72
CA LYS A 62 14.95 7.85 10.05
C LYS A 62 16.43 8.22 9.96
N ASP A 63 16.85 9.22 10.74
CA ASP A 63 18.24 9.68 10.85
C ASP A 63 18.90 9.95 9.47
N GLY A 64 18.11 10.52 8.55
CA GLY A 64 18.56 10.83 7.19
C GLY A 64 18.81 9.61 6.29
N LYS A 65 18.26 8.44 6.64
CA LYS A 65 18.39 7.19 5.89
C LYS A 65 17.04 6.59 5.53
N CYS A 66 16.99 5.98 4.35
CA CYS A 66 15.92 5.07 3.94
C CYS A 66 16.20 3.70 4.54
N LEU A 67 15.40 3.30 5.52
CA LEU A 67 15.49 2.00 6.18
C LEU A 67 14.70 0.96 5.39
N VAL A 68 15.27 -0.23 5.22
CA VAL A 68 14.64 -1.38 4.56
C VAL A 68 14.71 -2.60 5.48
N GLY A 69 13.56 -2.97 6.02
CA GLY A 69 13.44 -3.77 7.23
C GLY A 69 13.55 -2.88 8.45
N LEU A 70 12.66 -3.07 9.43
CA LEU A 70 12.70 -2.39 10.72
C LEU A 70 12.88 -3.43 11.83
N SER A 71 13.57 -3.04 12.89
CA SER A 71 13.58 -3.76 14.17
C SER A 71 12.28 -3.50 14.94
N ASN A 72 12.02 -4.32 15.96
CA ASN A 72 10.85 -4.13 16.84
C ASN A 72 10.86 -2.76 17.53
N ASP A 73 12.04 -2.26 17.92
CA ASP A 73 12.18 -0.93 18.54
C ASP A 73 11.87 0.20 17.54
N GLU A 74 12.26 0.03 16.27
CA GLU A 74 11.91 0.98 15.21
C GLU A 74 10.42 0.93 14.87
N LEU A 75 9.80 -0.26 14.86
CA LEU A 75 8.34 -0.39 14.70
C LEU A 75 7.59 0.31 15.84
N GLU A 76 8.00 0.09 17.09
CA GLU A 76 7.43 0.75 18.27
C GLU A 76 7.60 2.27 18.19
N PHE A 77 8.79 2.74 17.79
CA PHE A 77 9.05 4.15 17.57
C PHE A 77 8.07 4.76 16.55
N PHE A 78 7.91 4.16 15.37
CA PHE A 78 6.98 4.69 14.36
C PHE A 78 5.50 4.58 14.76
N GLY A 79 5.17 3.66 15.69
CA GLY A 79 3.82 3.53 16.22
C GLY A 79 3.46 4.50 17.36
N THR A 80 4.46 5.06 18.04
CA THR A 80 4.27 5.91 19.23
C THR A 80 4.70 7.37 19.04
N GLU A 81 5.64 7.63 18.14
CA GLU A 81 6.17 8.96 17.87
C GLU A 81 5.11 9.87 17.22
N LYS A 82 5.01 11.11 17.71
CA LYS A 82 3.99 12.07 17.26
C LYS A 82 4.44 12.86 16.04
N ASP A 83 5.73 13.17 15.96
CA ASP A 83 6.28 14.06 14.93
C ASP A 83 6.81 13.29 13.70
N VAL A 84 6.14 12.20 13.33
CA VAL A 84 6.45 11.44 12.13
C VAL A 84 5.78 12.07 10.91
N TRP A 85 6.57 12.45 9.92
CA TRP A 85 6.04 12.96 8.66
C TRP A 85 5.45 11.84 7.81
N LYS A 86 4.27 12.06 7.23
CA LYS A 86 3.78 11.27 6.10
C LYS A 86 4.56 11.69 4.84
N VAL A 87 5.36 10.78 4.28
CA VAL A 87 6.32 11.09 3.22
C VAL A 87 5.86 10.51 1.88
N SER A 88 5.65 11.39 0.91
CA SER A 88 5.58 11.05 -0.51
C SER A 88 6.87 11.49 -1.22
N LEU A 89 6.98 11.22 -2.52
CA LEU A 89 8.22 11.42 -3.30
C LEU A 89 8.79 12.83 -3.19
N ARG A 90 7.92 13.85 -3.25
CA ARG A 90 8.32 15.26 -3.17
C ARG A 90 8.90 15.63 -1.80
N ASP A 91 8.50 14.91 -0.76
CA ASP A 91 8.87 15.19 0.62
C ASP A 91 10.23 14.54 0.96
N MET A 92 10.61 13.47 0.25
CA MET A 92 11.81 12.67 0.55
C MET A 92 13.09 13.50 0.70
N PRO A 93 13.47 14.40 -0.24
CA PRO A 93 14.73 15.14 -0.12
C PRO A 93 14.75 16.06 1.11
N TYR A 94 13.59 16.63 1.46
CA TYR A 94 13.45 17.50 2.62
C TYR A 94 13.58 16.70 3.92
N VAL A 95 12.80 15.63 4.06
CA VAL A 95 12.78 14.78 5.26
C VAL A 95 14.16 14.15 5.51
N ILE A 96 14.79 13.62 4.46
CA ILE A 96 16.12 13.00 4.55
C ILE A 96 17.20 14.02 4.92
N SER A 97 17.24 15.18 4.26
CA SER A 97 18.28 16.20 4.53
C SER A 97 18.14 16.89 5.88
N LYS A 98 16.96 16.83 6.48
CA LYS A 98 16.66 17.35 7.82
C LYS A 98 16.66 16.27 8.90
N GLU A 99 16.91 15.02 8.52
CA GLU A 99 16.90 13.86 9.43
C GLU A 99 15.57 13.72 10.20
N ILE A 100 14.47 14.16 9.59
CA ILE A 100 13.12 14.08 10.16
C ILE A 100 12.63 12.62 10.03
N PRO A 101 12.02 12.03 11.07
CA PRO A 101 11.37 10.72 10.94
C PRO A 101 10.22 10.76 9.93
N GLY A 102 10.18 9.77 9.04
CA GLY A 102 9.25 9.72 7.93
C GLY A 102 8.61 8.35 7.75
N ALA A 103 7.29 8.29 7.90
CA ALA A 103 6.49 7.15 7.49
C ALA A 103 6.24 7.23 5.98
N THR A 104 6.59 6.17 5.26
CA THR A 104 6.59 6.17 3.79
C THR A 104 5.23 5.77 3.26
N THR A 105 4.71 6.56 2.32
CA THR A 105 3.51 6.22 1.54
C THR A 105 3.84 5.15 0.50
N VAL A 106 2.81 4.55 -0.12
CA VAL A 106 2.95 3.62 -1.26
C VAL A 106 4.00 4.09 -2.27
N ALA A 107 3.93 5.31 -2.79
CA ALA A 107 4.93 5.85 -3.73
C ALA A 107 6.36 5.81 -3.17
N THR A 108 6.57 6.29 -1.95
CA THR A 108 7.91 6.34 -1.35
C THR A 108 8.43 4.95 -1.00
N THR A 109 7.56 4.05 -0.51
CA THR A 109 7.89 2.65 -0.25
C THR A 109 8.33 1.95 -1.53
N MET A 110 7.60 2.12 -2.63
CA MET A 110 7.98 1.56 -3.94
C MET A 110 9.35 2.05 -4.40
N ARG A 111 9.60 3.37 -4.30
CA ARG A 111 10.89 3.95 -4.67
C ARG A 111 12.05 3.30 -3.90
N ILE A 112 11.91 3.20 -2.58
CA ILE A 112 12.94 2.64 -1.72
C ILE A 112 13.08 1.12 -1.92
N ALA A 113 11.98 0.38 -2.07
CA ALA A 113 11.98 -1.05 -2.37
C ALA A 113 12.73 -1.33 -3.68
N SER A 114 12.48 -0.54 -4.73
CA SER A 114 13.19 -0.66 -6.00
C SER A 114 14.67 -0.30 -5.87
N MET A 115 15.05 0.68 -5.04
CA MET A 115 16.45 1.00 -4.76
C MET A 115 17.17 -0.16 -4.05
N ALA A 116 16.45 -0.95 -3.25
CA ALA A 116 16.94 -2.13 -2.56
C ALA A 116 16.92 -3.40 -3.43
N GLY A 117 16.27 -3.37 -4.59
CA GLY A 117 16.11 -4.54 -5.46
C GLY A 117 14.92 -5.44 -5.11
N ILE A 118 14.03 -5.00 -4.22
CA ILE A 118 12.79 -5.71 -3.87
C ILE A 118 11.75 -5.46 -4.96
N LYS A 119 11.09 -6.54 -5.41
CA LYS A 119 10.12 -6.51 -6.54
C LYS A 119 8.66 -6.58 -6.14
N ILE A 120 8.38 -6.97 -4.89
CA ILE A 120 7.03 -7.21 -4.40
C ILE A 120 6.77 -6.33 -3.18
N PHE A 121 5.63 -5.66 -3.16
CA PHE A 121 5.20 -4.76 -2.08
C PHE A 121 3.74 -5.03 -1.73
N ALA A 122 3.43 -5.24 -0.45
CA ALA A 122 2.07 -5.32 0.06
C ALA A 122 1.69 -4.08 0.87
N THR A 123 0.48 -3.57 0.64
CA THR A 123 -0.16 -2.50 1.42
C THR A 123 -1.63 -2.87 1.67
N GLY A 124 -2.34 -2.08 2.46
CA GLY A 124 -3.80 -2.19 2.54
C GLY A 124 -4.46 -1.78 1.22
N GLY A 125 -4.25 -0.55 0.79
CA GLY A 125 -4.95 0.06 -0.36
C GLY A 125 -4.13 1.18 -0.94
N THR A 126 -4.05 1.29 -2.26
CA THR A 126 -3.26 2.36 -2.88
C THR A 126 -3.97 3.70 -2.79
N GLY A 127 -3.24 4.81 -2.96
CA GLY A 127 -3.85 6.05 -3.41
C GLY A 127 -4.35 5.94 -4.85
N GLY A 128 -4.99 7.00 -5.33
CA GLY A 128 -5.60 7.03 -6.64
C GLY A 128 -6.10 8.43 -6.98
N VAL A 129 -7.07 8.49 -7.88
CA VAL A 129 -7.79 9.72 -8.22
C VAL A 129 -8.85 9.97 -7.16
N HIS A 130 -8.86 11.15 -6.55
CA HIS A 130 -9.89 11.49 -5.56
C HIS A 130 -11.22 11.81 -6.25
N ARG A 131 -12.33 11.59 -5.54
CA ARG A 131 -13.67 12.01 -6.03
C ARG A 131 -13.69 13.52 -6.25
N GLY A 132 -14.09 13.97 -7.44
CA GLY A 132 -14.06 15.39 -7.84
C GLY A 132 -12.74 15.88 -8.44
N ALA A 133 -11.78 15.00 -8.70
CA ALA A 133 -10.46 15.34 -9.25
C ALA A 133 -10.51 15.94 -10.67
N GLU A 134 -11.59 15.74 -11.43
CA GLU A 134 -11.82 16.42 -12.70
C GLU A 134 -11.86 17.96 -12.56
N ASN A 135 -12.13 18.44 -11.34
CA ASN A 135 -12.09 19.87 -10.99
C ASN A 135 -10.88 20.23 -10.12
N THR A 136 -10.51 19.37 -9.17
CA THR A 136 -9.51 19.69 -8.14
C THR A 136 -8.08 19.29 -8.50
N MET A 137 -7.93 18.35 -9.43
CA MET A 137 -6.66 17.69 -9.76
C MET A 137 -5.98 17.01 -8.55
N ASP A 138 -6.77 16.61 -7.53
CA ASP A 138 -6.26 15.87 -6.38
C ASP A 138 -6.03 14.39 -6.75
N ILE A 139 -4.82 14.09 -7.22
CA ILE A 139 -4.42 12.80 -7.74
C ILE A 139 -3.17 12.32 -7.01
N SER A 140 -3.21 11.10 -6.47
CA SER A 140 -2.10 10.55 -5.70
C SER A 140 -0.82 10.39 -6.54
N ALA A 141 0.32 10.74 -5.93
CA ALA A 141 1.64 10.48 -6.51
C ALA A 141 1.93 8.97 -6.68
N ASP A 142 1.20 8.09 -6.00
CA ASP A 142 1.28 6.63 -6.16
C ASP A 142 1.14 6.23 -7.63
N LEU A 143 0.18 6.83 -8.36
CA LEU A 143 -0.06 6.52 -9.78
C LEU A 143 1.15 6.89 -10.64
N THR A 144 1.77 8.04 -10.36
CA THR A 144 2.94 8.51 -11.11
C THR A 144 4.21 7.72 -10.80
N GLU A 145 4.32 7.18 -9.58
CA GLU A 145 5.42 6.28 -9.21
C GLU A 145 5.24 4.90 -9.83
N MET A 146 4.01 4.39 -9.86
CA MET A 146 3.67 3.12 -10.53
C MET A 146 4.07 3.13 -11.99
N ALA A 147 4.01 4.27 -12.69
CA ALA A 147 4.46 4.34 -14.08
C ALA A 147 5.98 4.17 -14.27
N LYS A 148 6.78 4.34 -13.21
CA LYS A 148 8.24 4.44 -13.29
C LYS A 148 8.97 3.29 -12.61
N THR A 149 8.36 2.70 -11.59
CA THR A 149 9.06 1.83 -10.65
C THR A 149 8.68 0.36 -10.82
N ASN A 150 9.68 -0.50 -11.02
CA ASN A 150 9.48 -1.93 -11.31
C ASN A 150 9.28 -2.72 -10.01
N VAL A 151 8.15 -2.45 -9.34
CA VAL A 151 7.66 -3.10 -8.12
C VAL A 151 6.20 -3.44 -8.31
N ALA A 152 5.80 -4.69 -8.08
CA ALA A 152 4.40 -5.09 -8.06
C ALA A 152 3.76 -4.67 -6.73
N VAL A 153 2.57 -4.08 -6.79
CA VAL A 153 1.85 -3.58 -5.61
C VAL A 153 0.61 -4.45 -5.39
N ILE A 154 0.57 -5.15 -4.25
CA ILE A 154 -0.56 -5.98 -3.83
C ILE A 154 -1.36 -5.16 -2.82
N ALA A 155 -2.65 -4.93 -3.12
CA ALA A 155 -3.53 -4.10 -2.34
C ALA A 155 -4.99 -4.56 -2.48
N ALA A 156 -5.89 -4.17 -1.58
CA ALA A 156 -7.33 -4.39 -1.72
C ALA A 156 -7.97 -3.37 -2.68
N GLY A 157 -7.34 -3.19 -3.84
CA GLY A 157 -7.65 -2.12 -4.78
C GLY A 157 -7.12 -0.76 -4.30
N VAL A 158 -7.90 0.29 -4.59
CA VAL A 158 -7.65 1.66 -4.15
C VAL A 158 -8.49 1.94 -2.91
N LYS A 159 -8.07 2.85 -2.01
CA LYS A 159 -8.86 3.19 -0.83
C LYS A 159 -10.28 3.62 -1.23
N SER A 160 -11.31 3.13 -0.53
CA SER A 160 -12.74 3.29 -0.88
C SER A 160 -13.23 4.75 -0.97
N ILE A 161 -12.51 5.67 -0.32
CA ILE A 161 -12.74 7.12 -0.36
C ILE A 161 -12.38 7.77 -1.72
N LEU A 162 -11.80 7.01 -2.64
CA LEU A 162 -11.33 7.46 -3.95
C LEU A 162 -12.39 7.20 -5.02
N ASP A 163 -12.10 7.69 -6.23
CA ASP A 163 -12.86 7.38 -7.44
C ASP A 163 -12.20 6.21 -8.16
N ILE A 164 -12.86 5.05 -8.14
CA ILE A 164 -12.30 3.82 -8.70
C ILE A 164 -12.25 3.89 -10.23
N GLU A 165 -13.31 4.34 -10.88
CA GLU A 165 -13.39 4.41 -12.36
C GLU A 165 -12.32 5.36 -12.90
N LEU A 166 -12.24 6.58 -12.36
CA LEU A 166 -11.20 7.54 -12.78
C LEU A 166 -9.80 7.02 -12.47
N THR A 167 -9.61 6.26 -11.39
CA THR A 167 -8.31 5.67 -11.10
C THR A 167 -7.93 4.59 -12.12
N LEU A 168 -8.87 3.73 -12.53
CA LEU A 168 -8.62 2.72 -13.55
C LEU A 168 -8.31 3.36 -14.91
N GLU A 169 -9.04 4.39 -15.30
CA GLU A 169 -8.77 5.17 -16.53
C GLU A 169 -7.38 5.84 -16.50
N TYR A 170 -6.98 6.38 -15.35
CA TYR A 170 -5.65 6.96 -15.18
C TYR A 170 -4.55 5.89 -15.29
N LEU A 171 -4.74 4.72 -14.67
CA LEU A 171 -3.79 3.61 -14.74
C LEU A 171 -3.66 3.06 -16.16
N GLU A 172 -4.78 2.96 -16.89
CA GLU A 172 -4.78 2.62 -18.32
C GLU A 172 -3.96 3.62 -19.13
N THR A 173 -4.23 4.92 -18.95
CA THR A 173 -3.51 6.00 -19.66
C THR A 173 -2.00 5.94 -19.42
N MET A 174 -1.58 5.56 -18.22
CA MET A 174 -0.17 5.41 -17.85
C MET A 174 0.46 4.06 -18.25
N GLY A 175 -0.32 3.15 -18.83
CA GLY A 175 0.14 1.81 -19.23
C GLY A 175 0.46 0.89 -18.05
N ILE A 176 -0.20 1.09 -16.91
CA ILE A 176 -0.01 0.29 -15.70
C ILE A 176 -1.05 -0.85 -15.69
N PRO A 177 -0.63 -2.13 -15.77
CA PRO A 177 -1.55 -3.25 -15.69
C PRO A 177 -2.25 -3.31 -14.33
N VAL A 178 -3.56 -3.53 -14.35
CA VAL A 178 -4.39 -3.77 -13.17
C VAL A 178 -5.01 -5.16 -13.27
N ILE A 179 -4.78 -5.98 -12.25
CA ILE A 179 -5.21 -7.38 -12.18
C ILE A 179 -5.99 -7.59 -10.90
N THR A 180 -7.17 -8.20 -10.97
CA THR A 180 -7.83 -8.71 -9.77
C THR A 180 -7.56 -10.20 -9.58
N PHE A 181 -7.23 -10.57 -8.34
CA PHE A 181 -6.99 -11.95 -7.95
C PHE A 181 -8.31 -12.69 -7.68
N GLY A 182 -8.56 -13.78 -8.41
CA GLY A 182 -9.64 -14.73 -8.11
C GLY A 182 -11.06 -14.30 -8.49
N GLN A 183 -11.28 -13.09 -9.03
CA GLN A 183 -12.61 -12.61 -9.44
C GLN A 183 -12.55 -11.57 -10.56
N ASP A 184 -13.68 -11.35 -11.23
CA ASP A 184 -13.82 -10.43 -12.37
C ASP A 184 -14.10 -8.97 -11.97
N GLU A 185 -14.47 -8.75 -10.71
CA GLU A 185 -14.88 -7.45 -10.19
C GLU A 185 -13.77 -6.82 -9.37
N PHE A 186 -13.51 -5.54 -9.54
CA PHE A 186 -12.49 -4.83 -8.77
C PHE A 186 -12.96 -4.64 -7.31
N PRO A 187 -12.10 -4.86 -6.29
CA PRO A 187 -12.47 -4.64 -4.89
C PRO A 187 -12.47 -3.15 -4.51
N SER A 188 -13.30 -2.78 -3.54
CA SER A 188 -13.41 -1.42 -2.99
C SER A 188 -12.85 -1.34 -1.56
N PHE A 189 -11.60 -1.77 -1.38
CA PHE A 189 -10.89 -1.73 -0.10
C PHE A 189 -11.59 -2.55 1.01
N TYR A 190 -12.54 -1.96 1.73
CA TYR A 190 -13.32 -2.62 2.78
C TYR A 190 -14.31 -3.66 2.25
N SER A 191 -14.65 -3.60 0.97
CA SER A 191 -15.60 -4.50 0.32
C SER A 191 -14.89 -5.28 -0.79
N SER A 192 -15.17 -6.59 -0.86
CA SER A 192 -14.65 -7.47 -1.91
C SER A 192 -15.13 -7.06 -3.31
N LYS A 193 -16.25 -6.33 -3.37
CA LYS A 193 -16.96 -5.91 -4.58
C LYS A 193 -17.17 -4.39 -4.62
N SER A 194 -17.12 -3.80 -5.81
CA SER A 194 -17.27 -2.36 -6.06
C SER A 194 -18.38 -2.02 -7.07
N GLY A 195 -18.95 -3.01 -7.76
CA GLY A 195 -19.77 -2.85 -8.95
C GLY A 195 -18.97 -2.62 -10.24
N ILE A 196 -17.64 -2.49 -10.16
CA ILE A 196 -16.79 -2.12 -11.30
C ILE A 196 -16.03 -3.36 -11.79
N LYS A 197 -16.08 -3.61 -13.10
CA LYS A 197 -15.36 -4.73 -13.73
C LYS A 197 -13.86 -4.46 -13.70
N SER A 198 -13.07 -5.45 -13.29
CA SER A 198 -11.62 -5.36 -13.34
C SER A 198 -11.10 -5.45 -14.78
N PRO A 199 -10.02 -4.72 -15.15
CA PRO A 199 -9.44 -4.82 -16.49
C PRO A 199 -8.93 -6.23 -16.84
N MET A 200 -8.32 -6.91 -15.86
CA MET A 200 -7.79 -8.27 -16.02
C MET A 200 -8.04 -9.09 -14.75
N ARG A 201 -8.16 -10.41 -14.92
CA ARG A 201 -8.27 -11.38 -13.84
C ARG A 201 -7.14 -12.40 -13.94
N VAL A 202 -6.62 -12.81 -12.78
CA VAL A 202 -5.69 -13.94 -12.64
C VAL A 202 -6.07 -14.75 -11.40
N ASP A 203 -5.92 -16.07 -11.43
CA ASP A 203 -6.43 -16.95 -10.38
C ASP A 203 -5.31 -17.64 -9.56
N SER A 204 -4.03 -17.44 -9.90
CA SER A 204 -2.90 -18.00 -9.15
C SER A 204 -1.70 -17.05 -9.00
N ALA A 205 -0.96 -17.21 -7.90
CA ALA A 205 0.28 -16.46 -7.64
C ALA A 205 1.34 -16.69 -8.73
N LYS A 206 1.41 -17.92 -9.26
CA LYS A 206 2.32 -18.30 -10.34
C LYS A 206 2.04 -17.57 -11.65
N GLU A 207 0.77 -17.42 -12.01
CA GLU A 207 0.39 -16.63 -13.20
C GLU A 207 0.73 -15.16 -13.04
N ILE A 208 0.54 -14.59 -11.85
CA ILE A 208 0.98 -13.22 -11.55
C ILE A 208 2.50 -13.11 -11.71
N ALA A 209 3.28 -14.02 -11.12
CA ALA A 209 4.74 -14.02 -11.26
C ALA A 209 5.19 -14.11 -12.73
N ASN A 210 4.55 -14.98 -13.54
CA ASN A 210 4.80 -15.08 -14.97
C ASN A 210 4.48 -13.78 -15.72
N LEU A 211 3.40 -13.09 -15.36
CA LEU A 211 3.03 -11.81 -15.94
C LEU A 211 4.06 -10.72 -15.59
N LEU A 212 4.48 -10.63 -14.34
CA LEU A 212 5.52 -9.69 -13.89
C LEU A 212 6.84 -9.91 -14.64
N ASN A 213 7.26 -11.17 -14.73
CA ASN A 213 8.45 -11.58 -15.47
C ASN A 213 8.34 -11.22 -16.96
N THR A 214 7.18 -11.46 -17.59
CA THR A 214 6.93 -11.10 -18.99
C THR A 214 6.99 -9.60 -19.20
N LYS A 215 6.29 -8.80 -18.37
CA LYS A 215 6.28 -7.33 -18.46
C LYS A 215 7.70 -6.76 -18.44
N TRP A 216 8.51 -7.16 -17.46
CA TRP A 216 9.85 -6.61 -17.32
C TRP A 216 10.85 -7.17 -18.34
N LYS A 217 10.66 -8.41 -18.85
CA LYS A 217 11.44 -8.94 -19.99
C LYS A 217 11.14 -8.23 -21.31
N LEU A 218 9.93 -7.73 -21.52
CA LEU A 218 9.57 -6.89 -22.66
C LEU A 218 10.19 -5.49 -22.60
N GLY A 219 10.86 -5.13 -21.50
CA GLY A 219 11.38 -3.78 -21.28
C GLY A 219 10.31 -2.75 -20.88
N LEU A 220 9.10 -3.20 -20.53
CA LEU A 220 8.02 -2.34 -20.07
C LEU A 220 8.23 -2.00 -18.60
N ASN A 221 8.87 -0.86 -18.34
CA ASN A 221 9.03 -0.34 -16.98
C ASN A 221 7.67 -0.02 -16.32
N GLY A 222 7.73 0.21 -15.01
CA GLY A 222 6.57 0.45 -14.17
C GLY A 222 6.08 -0.81 -13.43
N SER A 223 5.12 -0.54 -12.57
CA SER A 223 4.49 -1.47 -11.65
C SER A 223 3.37 -2.25 -12.32
N VAL A 224 2.83 -3.20 -11.55
CA VAL A 224 1.53 -3.83 -11.79
C VAL A 224 0.75 -3.67 -10.48
N LEU A 225 -0.52 -3.27 -10.58
CA LEU A 225 -1.43 -3.27 -9.44
C LEU A 225 -2.15 -4.61 -9.40
N ILE A 226 -1.94 -5.36 -8.34
CA ILE A 226 -2.65 -6.61 -8.04
C ILE A 226 -3.69 -6.29 -6.96
N ALA A 227 -4.93 -6.16 -7.40
CA ALA A 227 -6.09 -6.00 -6.54
C ALA A 227 -6.48 -7.37 -5.95
N ASN A 228 -6.41 -7.48 -4.63
CA ASN A 228 -6.71 -8.69 -3.89
C ASN A 228 -7.89 -8.41 -2.95
N PRO A 229 -9.08 -8.95 -3.24
CA PRO A 229 -10.27 -8.69 -2.45
C PRO A 229 -10.07 -9.02 -0.96
N VAL A 230 -10.67 -8.21 -0.08
CA VAL A 230 -10.81 -8.56 1.33
C VAL A 230 -11.58 -9.89 1.45
N PRO A 231 -11.24 -10.79 2.40
CA PRO A 231 -12.02 -12.00 2.62
C PRO A 231 -13.49 -11.68 2.89
N ALA A 232 -14.42 -12.39 2.23
CA ALA A 232 -15.85 -12.08 2.27
C ALA A 232 -16.47 -12.19 3.68
N ASP A 233 -15.88 -12.99 4.57
CA ASP A 233 -16.29 -13.11 5.98
C ASP A 233 -15.72 -11.99 6.87
N GLN A 234 -14.89 -11.11 6.32
CA GLN A 234 -14.20 -10.01 7.01
C GLN A 234 -14.39 -8.67 6.29
N GLU A 235 -15.33 -8.60 5.34
CA GLU A 235 -15.64 -7.39 4.59
C GLU A 235 -16.71 -6.54 5.28
N VAL A 236 -16.71 -5.24 5.00
CA VAL A 236 -17.90 -4.39 5.25
C VAL A 236 -18.70 -4.33 3.94
N PRO A 237 -20.02 -4.59 3.94
CA PRO A 237 -20.84 -4.52 2.74
C PRO A 237 -20.73 -3.16 2.04
N ALA A 238 -20.62 -3.16 0.70
CA ALA A 238 -20.36 -1.96 -0.08
C ALA A 238 -21.41 -0.86 0.15
N ASP A 239 -22.70 -1.21 0.13
CA ASP A 239 -23.80 -0.26 0.34
C ASP A 239 -23.75 0.37 1.74
N ALA A 240 -23.37 -0.41 2.77
CA ALA A 240 -23.23 0.10 4.13
C ALA A 240 -22.01 1.03 4.25
N MET A 241 -20.88 0.64 3.66
CA MET A 241 -19.64 1.43 3.67
C MET A 241 -19.79 2.76 2.92
N GLU A 242 -20.52 2.79 1.80
CA GLU A 242 -20.72 4.01 1.00
C GLU A 242 -21.45 5.11 1.78
N VAL A 243 -22.38 4.75 2.69
CA VAL A 243 -23.03 5.73 3.58
C VAL A 243 -21.99 6.45 4.43
N TYR A 244 -21.11 5.71 5.10
CA TYR A 244 -20.06 6.29 5.94
C TYR A 244 -19.04 7.11 5.14
N ILE A 245 -18.72 6.70 3.91
CA ILE A 245 -17.81 7.45 3.03
C ILE A 245 -18.42 8.80 2.65
N GLN A 246 -19.70 8.84 2.26
CA GLN A 246 -20.37 10.08 1.91
C GLN A 246 -20.47 11.05 3.09
N GLU A 247 -20.76 10.54 4.29
CA GLU A 247 -20.73 11.33 5.52
C GLU A 247 -19.34 11.89 5.81
N ALA A 248 -18.29 11.06 5.69
CA ALA A 248 -16.92 11.48 5.90
C ALA A 248 -16.48 12.56 4.90
N LEU A 249 -16.82 12.41 3.62
CA LEU A 249 -16.54 13.39 2.58
C LEU A 249 -17.24 14.73 2.85
N ALA A 250 -18.51 14.70 3.25
CA ALA A 250 -19.25 15.90 3.64
C ALA A 250 -18.64 16.58 4.87
N ALA A 251 -18.19 15.81 5.86
CA ALA A 251 -17.51 16.32 7.05
C ALA A 251 -16.16 16.97 6.69
N ALA A 252 -15.36 16.34 5.82
CA ALA A 252 -14.09 16.88 5.34
C ALA A 252 -14.29 18.20 4.58
N GLY A 253 -15.34 18.28 3.74
CA GLY A 253 -15.72 19.50 3.03
C GLY A 253 -16.10 20.65 3.97
N LYS A 254 -16.91 20.37 5.00
CA LYS A 254 -17.29 21.37 6.04
C LYS A 254 -16.08 21.86 6.83
N ALA A 255 -15.12 20.98 7.12
CA ALA A 255 -13.88 21.30 7.82
C ALA A 255 -12.78 21.87 6.90
N ASN A 256 -13.04 21.99 5.58
CA ASN A 256 -12.11 22.48 4.57
C ASN A 256 -10.74 21.73 4.59
N ILE A 257 -10.78 20.42 4.85
CA ILE A 257 -9.59 19.56 4.84
C ILE A 257 -9.11 19.38 3.39
N LYS A 258 -7.80 19.55 3.14
CA LYS A 258 -7.22 19.52 1.79
C LYS A 258 -5.88 18.80 1.73
N GLY A 259 -5.54 18.30 0.53
CA GLY A 259 -4.26 17.69 0.23
C GLY A 259 -3.96 16.48 1.11
N LYS A 260 -2.73 16.39 1.63
CA LYS A 260 -2.22 15.18 2.31
C LYS A 260 -2.98 14.80 3.59
N GLU A 261 -3.74 15.74 4.16
CA GLU A 261 -4.55 15.58 5.38
C GLU A 261 -5.93 14.94 5.11
N VAL A 262 -6.38 14.88 3.85
CA VAL A 262 -7.72 14.36 3.49
C VAL A 262 -7.83 12.87 3.84
N THR A 263 -6.91 12.03 3.38
CA THR A 263 -6.99 10.58 3.62
C THR A 263 -6.95 10.22 5.12
N PRO A 264 -6.01 10.74 5.95
CA PRO A 264 -6.02 10.44 7.39
C PRO A 264 -7.31 10.88 8.08
N PHE A 265 -7.86 12.06 7.71
CA PHE A 265 -9.13 12.53 8.25
C PHE A 265 -10.28 11.58 7.92
N LEU A 266 -10.42 11.18 6.65
CA LEU A 266 -11.51 10.32 6.20
C LEU A 266 -11.45 8.92 6.82
N LEU A 267 -10.27 8.30 6.88
CA LEU A 267 -10.10 6.98 7.51
C LEU A 267 -10.43 7.02 9.00
N LYS A 268 -10.01 8.09 9.70
CA LYS A 268 -10.36 8.30 11.11
C LYS A 268 -11.87 8.46 11.30
N TYR A 269 -12.51 9.30 10.48
CA TYR A 269 -13.95 9.51 10.55
C TYR A 269 -14.70 8.18 10.35
N ILE A 270 -14.36 7.42 9.32
CA ILE A 270 -15.01 6.13 9.04
C ILE A 270 -14.81 5.16 10.21
N ALA A 271 -13.59 5.04 10.76
CA ALA A 271 -13.32 4.17 11.90
C ALA A 271 -14.18 4.49 13.13
N GLU A 272 -14.37 5.78 13.43
CA GLU A 272 -15.20 6.24 14.55
C GLU A 272 -16.70 5.95 14.33
N HIS A 273 -17.17 6.02 13.08
CA HIS A 273 -18.60 5.89 12.74
C HIS A 273 -19.03 4.46 12.38
N THR A 274 -18.10 3.57 12.04
CA THR A 274 -18.37 2.13 11.85
C THR A 274 -18.16 1.32 13.14
N HIS A 275 -18.01 1.98 14.31
CA HIS A 275 -17.76 1.32 15.60
C HIS A 275 -16.61 0.27 15.58
N GLY A 276 -15.58 0.50 14.76
CA GLY A 276 -14.43 -0.39 14.62
C GLY A 276 -14.47 -1.39 13.45
N GLU A 277 -15.63 -1.65 12.82
CA GLU A 277 -15.74 -2.65 11.74
C GLU A 277 -14.80 -2.35 10.55
N SER A 278 -14.66 -1.08 10.16
CA SER A 278 -13.72 -0.68 9.11
C SER A 278 -12.26 -0.92 9.49
N LEU A 279 -11.89 -0.79 10.78
CA LEU A 279 -10.54 -1.08 11.23
C LEU A 279 -10.26 -2.59 11.20
N GLU A 280 -11.23 -3.42 11.61
CA GLU A 280 -11.12 -4.87 11.52
C GLU A 280 -10.96 -5.34 10.07
N ALA A 281 -11.79 -4.82 9.15
CA ALA A 281 -11.67 -5.08 7.73
C ALA A 281 -10.31 -4.60 7.15
N ASN A 282 -9.81 -3.45 7.60
CA ASN A 282 -8.49 -2.93 7.19
C ASN A 282 -7.33 -3.85 7.64
N ILE A 283 -7.42 -4.41 8.85
CA ILE A 283 -6.44 -5.38 9.35
C ILE A 283 -6.53 -6.69 8.56
N ALA A 284 -7.74 -7.18 8.33
CA ALA A 284 -7.99 -8.39 7.55
C ALA A 284 -7.40 -8.31 6.13
N LEU A 285 -7.68 -7.22 5.42
CA LEU A 285 -7.20 -7.02 4.06
C LEU A 285 -5.68 -6.88 3.99
N VAL A 286 -5.02 -6.21 4.94
CA VAL A 286 -3.56 -6.03 4.87
C VAL A 286 -2.83 -7.35 5.13
N ILE A 287 -3.36 -8.18 6.03
CA ILE A 287 -2.86 -9.54 6.26
C ILE A 287 -3.07 -10.41 5.02
N ASN A 288 -4.25 -10.32 4.38
CA ASN A 288 -4.55 -11.09 3.16
C ASN A 288 -3.60 -10.69 2.02
N ASN A 289 -3.36 -9.39 1.84
CA ASN A 289 -2.44 -8.86 0.83
C ASN A 289 -1.00 -9.30 1.07
N ALA A 290 -0.54 -9.27 2.32
CA ALA A 290 0.79 -9.73 2.70
C ALA A 290 1.01 -11.22 2.40
N LYS A 291 0.00 -12.06 2.66
CA LYS A 291 0.06 -13.49 2.32
C LYS A 291 0.15 -13.71 0.81
N LEU A 292 -0.70 -13.07 0.02
CA LEU A 292 -0.65 -13.19 -1.44
C LEU A 292 0.69 -12.67 -1.99
N ALA A 293 1.18 -11.54 -1.49
CA ALA A 293 2.47 -10.98 -1.89
C ALA A 293 3.62 -11.95 -1.62
N ALA A 294 3.66 -12.60 -0.44
CA ALA A 294 4.67 -13.60 -0.12
C ALA A 294 4.63 -14.81 -1.08
N ARG A 295 3.43 -15.30 -1.40
CA ARG A 295 3.26 -16.38 -2.39
C ARG A 295 3.74 -15.98 -3.78
N ILE A 296 3.40 -14.78 -4.25
CA ILE A 296 3.90 -14.27 -5.54
C ILE A 296 5.43 -14.14 -5.53
N ALA A 297 6.00 -13.62 -4.44
CA ALA A 297 7.45 -13.49 -4.30
C ALA A 297 8.16 -14.85 -4.38
N GLY A 298 7.57 -15.90 -3.79
CA GLY A 298 8.10 -17.27 -3.87
C GLY A 298 8.13 -17.85 -5.29
N GLU A 299 7.21 -17.42 -6.15
CA GLU A 299 7.11 -17.85 -7.56
C GLU A 299 7.95 -17.00 -8.53
N MET A 300 8.61 -15.94 -8.05
CA MET A 300 9.40 -15.01 -8.87
C MET A 300 10.84 -15.46 -9.16
N ASN A 301 11.24 -16.66 -8.69
CA ASN A 301 12.59 -17.22 -8.83
C ASN A 301 12.87 -17.84 -10.20
#